data_AF-A0A7R9B5M6-F1
#
_entry.id   AF-A0A7R9B5M6-F1
#
_cell.length_a   1.000
_cell.length_b   1.000
_cell.length_c   1.000
_cell.angle_alpha   90.00
_cell.angle_beta   90.00
_cell.angle_gamma   90.00
#
_symmetry.space_group_name_H-M   'P 1'
#
loop_
_entity.id
_entity.type
_entity.pdbx_description
1 polymer ?
#
loop_
_entity_poly.entity_id
_entity_poly.type
_entity_poly.pdbx_seq_one_letter_code
_entity_poly.pdbx_strand_id
1 'polypeptide(L)'
;MFSNESLTQDTNISPPHEYESMRRRIFNNVKSLWYLVSSRVTLLKKELSSMLPKLASRIASTLELAEEHERYLKNELSVMGEIDGFSAWRENEAIKLSDLVQRRLKFLQNPPSCDKAKKLVCSLNKKCGYGCQIHHLAYCMIMAYGTEHTLILDSKEWSYHKGGWEEVFQPLSNNCTDKGDAHFTLWPEISGTSATSTLATCKQGIDLYTTCPED
;
A
#
# COMPACT_ATOMS: atom_id res chain seq x y z
N MET A 1 -36.39 0.15 -43.32
CA MET A 1 -35.01 0.20 -43.86
C MET A 1 -34.30 1.31 -43.09
N PHE A 2 -33.88 0.99 -41.87
CA PHE A 2 -33.07 1.90 -41.04
C PHE A 2 -31.70 1.27 -40.94
N SER A 3 -30.73 2.05 -41.37
CA SER A 3 -29.39 1.66 -41.75
C SER A 3 -28.63 1.06 -40.58
N ASN A 4 -28.02 -0.09 -40.84
CA ASN A 4 -26.97 -0.70 -40.06
C ASN A 4 -25.74 0.21 -40.17
N GLU A 5 -25.57 1.15 -39.24
CA GLU A 5 -24.26 1.76 -39.00
C GLU A 5 -23.55 0.88 -37.99
N SER A 6 -22.65 0.05 -38.51
CA SER A 6 -21.66 -0.65 -37.71
C SER A 6 -20.92 0.38 -36.87
N LEU A 7 -21.10 0.32 -35.55
CA LEU A 7 -20.17 0.97 -34.63
C LEU A 7 -18.78 0.44 -34.95
N THR A 8 -18.01 1.24 -35.66
CA THR A 8 -16.56 1.12 -35.72
C THR A 8 -16.09 1.20 -34.27
N GLN A 9 -15.59 0.06 -33.79
CA GLN A 9 -15.05 -0.14 -32.46
C GLN A 9 -13.88 0.81 -32.24
N ASP A 10 -14.17 1.96 -31.65
CA ASP A 10 -13.17 2.96 -31.31
C ASP A 10 -12.41 2.47 -30.06
N THR A 11 -11.20 1.99 -30.29
CA THR A 11 -10.29 1.45 -29.27
C THR A 11 -9.68 2.57 -28.43
N ASN A 12 -10.44 3.18 -27.51
CA ASN A 12 -9.98 3.85 -26.27
C ASN A 12 -11.09 4.75 -25.66
N ILE A 13 -12.22 4.18 -25.27
CA ILE A 13 -13.22 4.96 -24.51
C ILE A 13 -12.75 5.04 -23.04
N SER A 14 -12.23 6.21 -22.65
CA SER A 14 -11.93 6.52 -21.25
C SER A 14 -13.21 6.92 -20.51
N PRO A 15 -13.45 6.44 -19.28
CA PRO A 15 -14.52 6.96 -18.46
C PRO A 15 -14.24 8.43 -18.08
N PRO A 16 -15.28 9.26 -17.90
CA PRO A 16 -15.13 10.55 -17.25
C PRO A 16 -14.54 10.39 -15.85
N HIS A 17 -13.64 11.30 -15.45
CA HIS A 17 -13.03 11.26 -14.12
C HIS A 17 -14.07 11.22 -12.99
N GLU A 18 -15.15 12.01 -13.13
CA GLU A 18 -16.24 12.05 -12.17
C GLU A 18 -16.97 10.71 -12.04
N TYR A 19 -17.15 9.99 -13.15
CA TYR A 19 -17.77 8.67 -13.17
C TYR A 19 -16.95 7.67 -12.33
N GLU A 20 -15.65 7.52 -12.62
CA GLU A 20 -14.78 6.60 -11.86
C GLU A 20 -14.63 7.01 -10.39
N SER A 21 -14.55 8.32 -10.13
CA SER A 21 -14.51 8.84 -8.76
C SER A 21 -15.79 8.49 -7.99
N MET A 22 -16.96 8.66 -8.60
CA MET A 22 -18.24 8.37 -7.99
C MET A 22 -18.44 6.86 -7.78
N ARG A 23 -18.12 6.04 -8.78
CA ARG A 23 -18.23 4.57 -8.70
C ARG A 23 -17.42 4.02 -7.51
N ARG A 24 -16.15 4.41 -7.39
CA ARG A 24 -15.28 4.02 -6.26
C ARG A 24 -15.80 4.54 -4.93
N ARG A 25 -16.33 5.76 -4.91
CA ARG A 25 -16.88 6.39 -3.71
C ARG A 25 -18.14 5.70 -3.22
N ILE A 26 -19.06 5.34 -4.10
CA ILE A 26 -20.29 4.60 -3.73
C ILE A 26 -19.92 3.26 -3.10
N PHE A 27 -19.00 2.49 -3.71
CA PHE A 27 -18.51 1.24 -3.14
C PHE A 27 -17.93 1.42 -1.74
N ASN A 28 -17.06 2.42 -1.56
CA ASN A 28 -16.48 2.72 -0.25
C ASN A 28 -17.52 3.22 0.76
N ASN A 29 -18.52 3.99 0.33
CA ASN A 29 -19.59 4.48 1.18
C ASN A 29 -20.49 3.35 1.70
N VAL A 30 -20.84 2.37 0.85
CA VAL A 30 -21.59 1.18 1.28
C VAL A 30 -20.79 0.41 2.34
N LYS A 31 -19.51 0.15 2.08
CA LYS A 31 -18.60 -0.50 3.05
C LYS A 31 -18.51 0.27 4.38
N SER A 32 -18.38 1.59 4.31
CA SER A 32 -18.22 2.45 5.48
C SER A 32 -19.51 2.56 6.29
N LEU A 33 -20.66 2.64 5.63
CA LEU A 33 -21.98 2.59 6.25
C LEU A 33 -22.15 1.28 7.02
N TRP A 34 -21.78 0.15 6.42
CA TRP A 34 -21.82 -1.14 7.10
C TRP A 34 -20.91 -1.20 8.31
N TYR A 35 -19.67 -0.71 8.24
CA TYR A 35 -18.81 -0.65 9.42
C TYR A 35 -19.39 0.19 10.55
N LEU A 36 -20.00 1.33 10.23
CA LEU A 36 -20.67 2.16 11.23
C LEU A 36 -21.87 1.44 11.87
N VAL A 37 -22.77 0.89 11.05
CA VAL A 37 -23.99 0.22 11.53
C VAL A 37 -23.64 -1.05 12.32
N SER A 38 -22.82 -1.93 11.75
CA SER A 38 -22.45 -3.20 12.37
C SER A 38 -21.74 -3.02 13.71
N SER A 39 -20.80 -2.06 13.81
CA SER A 39 -20.11 -1.79 15.07
C SER A 39 -21.07 -1.30 16.16
N ARG A 40 -21.94 -0.33 15.84
CA ARG A 40 -22.90 0.24 16.80
C ARG A 40 -23.94 -0.79 17.23
N VAL A 41 -24.51 -1.54 16.29
CA VAL A 41 -25.50 -2.58 16.58
C VAL A 41 -24.88 -3.74 17.38
N THR A 42 -23.62 -4.09 17.11
CA THR A 42 -22.90 -5.13 17.88
C THR A 42 -22.69 -4.71 19.34
N LEU A 43 -22.37 -3.43 19.59
CA LEU A 43 -22.27 -2.89 20.94
C LEU A 43 -23.62 -2.94 21.66
N LEU A 44 -24.69 -2.46 21.00
CA LEU A 44 -26.06 -2.52 21.56
C LEU A 44 -26.51 -3.95 21.87
N LYS A 45 -26.22 -4.90 20.97
CA LYS A 45 -26.49 -6.32 21.21
C LYS A 45 -25.80 -6.79 22.50
N LYS A 46 -24.51 -6.46 22.67
CA LYS A 46 -23.71 -6.89 23.83
C LYS A 46 -24.28 -6.36 25.15
N GLU A 47 -24.72 -5.11 25.18
CA GLU A 47 -25.36 -4.49 26.35
C GLU A 47 -26.70 -5.15 26.70
N LEU A 48 -27.49 -5.51 25.67
CA LEU A 48 -28.81 -6.13 25.84
C LEU A 48 -28.76 -7.64 26.10
N SER A 49 -27.65 -8.32 25.81
CA SER A 49 -27.53 -9.78 25.90
C SER A 49 -27.85 -10.34 27.30
N SER A 50 -27.50 -9.62 28.37
CA SER A 50 -27.76 -10.06 29.75
C SER A 50 -29.19 -9.80 30.21
N MET A 51 -29.82 -8.72 29.73
CA MET A 51 -31.15 -8.27 30.19
C MET A 51 -32.29 -8.83 29.33
N LEU A 52 -32.10 -8.89 28.00
CA LEU A 52 -33.13 -9.23 27.03
C LEU A 52 -32.59 -10.20 25.97
N PRO A 53 -32.30 -11.46 26.32
CA PRO A 53 -31.62 -12.41 25.44
C PRO A 53 -32.39 -12.68 24.13
N LYS A 54 -33.73 -12.72 24.18
CA LYS A 54 -34.57 -12.86 22.97
C LYS A 54 -34.44 -11.67 22.02
N LEU A 55 -34.37 -10.44 22.55
CA LEU A 55 -34.18 -9.25 21.73
C LEU A 55 -32.77 -9.22 21.13
N ALA A 56 -31.75 -9.56 21.93
CA ALA A 56 -30.37 -9.67 21.46
C ALA A 56 -30.21 -10.69 20.32
N SER A 57 -30.90 -11.83 20.40
CA SER A 57 -30.93 -12.83 19.31
C SER A 57 -31.61 -12.28 18.05
N ARG A 58 -32.74 -11.56 18.16
CA ARG A 58 -33.39 -10.91 16.99
C ARG A 58 -32.49 -9.86 16.35
N ILE A 59 -31.77 -9.08 17.15
CA ILE A 59 -30.78 -8.11 16.66
C ILE A 59 -29.66 -8.83 15.90
N ALA A 60 -29.18 -9.96 16.42
CA ALA A 60 -28.15 -10.77 15.75
C ALA A 60 -28.61 -11.23 14.37
N SER A 61 -29.79 -11.86 14.28
CA SER A 61 -30.34 -12.32 12.99
C SER A 61 -30.62 -11.16 12.01
N THR A 62 -31.06 -10.00 12.52
CA THR A 62 -31.25 -8.81 11.69
C THR A 62 -29.92 -8.29 11.15
N LEU A 63 -28.87 -8.34 11.97
CA LEU A 63 -27.53 -7.93 11.56
C LEU A 63 -26.92 -8.88 10.52
N GLU A 64 -27.14 -10.19 10.66
CA GLU A 64 -26.74 -11.19 9.65
C GLU A 64 -27.42 -10.93 8.30
N LEU A 65 -28.73 -10.71 8.29
CA LEU A 65 -29.46 -10.35 7.06
C LEU A 65 -28.93 -9.04 6.45
N ALA A 66 -28.65 -8.04 7.28
CA ALA A 66 -28.08 -6.78 6.80
C ALA A 66 -26.66 -6.97 6.21
N GLU A 67 -25.87 -7.90 6.74
CA GLU A 67 -24.56 -8.26 6.18
C GLU A 67 -24.70 -8.88 4.79
N GLU A 68 -25.67 -9.78 4.61
CA GLU A 68 -25.96 -10.39 3.30
C GLU A 68 -26.35 -9.32 2.27
N HIS A 69 -27.21 -8.37 2.65
CA HIS A 69 -27.57 -7.25 1.77
C HIS A 69 -26.39 -6.33 1.46
N GLU A 70 -25.48 -6.06 2.40
CA GLU A 70 -24.25 -5.31 2.11
C GLU A 70 -23.40 -6.01 1.04
N ARG A 71 -23.21 -7.31 1.19
CA ARG A 71 -22.43 -8.12 0.25
C ARG A 71 -23.07 -8.12 -1.13
N TYR A 72 -24.39 -8.27 -1.19
CA TYR A 72 -25.15 -8.20 -2.44
C TYR A 72 -24.98 -6.84 -3.13
N LEU A 73 -25.17 -5.73 -2.42
CA LEU A 73 -25.00 -4.38 -2.99
C LEU A 73 -23.58 -4.14 -3.51
N LYS A 74 -22.55 -4.60 -2.79
CA LYS A 74 -21.17 -4.49 -3.28
C LYS A 74 -20.89 -5.35 -4.50
N ASN A 75 -21.51 -6.53 -4.58
CA ASN A 75 -21.42 -7.38 -5.76
C ASN A 75 -22.09 -6.70 -6.97
N GLU A 76 -23.28 -6.13 -6.82
CA GLU A 76 -23.93 -5.36 -7.89
C GLU A 76 -23.07 -4.19 -8.36
N LEU A 77 -22.45 -3.44 -7.43
CA LEU A 77 -21.53 -2.36 -7.78
C LEU A 77 -20.27 -2.85 -8.50
N SER A 78 -19.79 -4.06 -8.21
CA SER A 78 -18.68 -4.69 -8.93
C SER A 78 -19.10 -5.06 -10.36
N VAL A 79 -20.24 -5.75 -10.50
CA VAL A 79 -20.82 -6.13 -11.80
C VAL A 79 -21.13 -4.90 -12.66
N MET A 80 -21.68 -3.84 -12.06
CA MET A 80 -21.88 -2.55 -12.72
C MET A 80 -20.57 -2.02 -13.31
N GLY A 81 -19.47 -2.13 -12.56
CA GLY A 81 -18.15 -1.82 -13.07
C GLY A 81 -17.80 -2.70 -14.27
N GLU A 82 -18.02 -4.01 -14.21
CA GLU A 82 -17.64 -4.90 -15.31
C GLU A 82 -18.39 -4.62 -16.64
N ILE A 83 -19.67 -4.27 -16.55
CA ILE A 83 -20.56 -4.07 -17.71
C ILE A 83 -20.65 -2.62 -18.21
N ASP A 84 -20.01 -1.67 -17.54
CA ASP A 84 -20.07 -0.23 -17.92
C ASP A 84 -19.29 0.13 -19.20
N GLY A 85 -18.58 -0.83 -19.78
CA GLY A 85 -17.78 -0.66 -21.00
C GLY A 85 -16.37 -0.12 -20.79
N PHE A 86 -15.96 0.19 -19.56
CA PHE A 86 -14.64 0.76 -19.25
C PHE A 86 -13.63 -0.26 -18.69
N SER A 87 -13.96 -1.55 -18.67
CA SER A 87 -13.11 -2.59 -18.06
C SER A 87 -11.74 -2.71 -18.73
N ALA A 88 -11.71 -2.75 -20.06
CA ALA A 88 -10.45 -2.78 -20.82
C ALA A 88 -9.61 -1.51 -20.60
N TRP A 89 -10.26 -0.35 -20.47
CA TRP A 89 -9.57 0.91 -20.15
C TRP A 89 -8.95 0.85 -18.75
N ARG A 90 -9.69 0.37 -17.73
CA ARG A 90 -9.20 0.26 -16.35
C ARG A 90 -8.00 -0.68 -16.24
N GLU A 91 -8.03 -1.82 -16.94
CA GLU A 91 -6.90 -2.76 -16.97
C GLU A 91 -5.67 -2.12 -17.62
N ASN A 92 -5.84 -1.51 -18.80
CA ASN A 92 -4.76 -0.83 -19.51
C ASN A 92 -4.16 0.32 -18.70
N GLU A 93 -5.00 1.12 -18.03
CA GLU A 93 -4.54 2.22 -17.19
C GLU A 93 -3.81 1.72 -15.93
N ALA A 94 -4.28 0.63 -15.32
CA ALA A 94 -3.58 0.00 -14.19
C ALA A 94 -2.19 -0.51 -14.61
N ILE A 95 -2.07 -1.12 -15.79
CA ILE A 95 -0.78 -1.56 -16.35
C ILE A 95 0.14 -0.35 -16.58
N LYS A 96 -0.36 0.71 -17.23
CA LYS A 96 0.43 1.93 -17.50
C LYS A 96 0.93 2.60 -16.23
N LEU A 97 0.08 2.71 -15.20
CA LEU A 97 0.45 3.27 -13.90
C LEU A 97 1.46 2.38 -13.16
N SER A 98 1.28 1.06 -13.21
CA SER A 98 2.25 0.09 -12.68
C SER A 98 3.60 0.26 -13.35
N ASP A 99 3.64 0.27 -14.68
CA ASP A 99 4.87 0.46 -15.46
C ASP A 99 5.55 1.79 -15.17
N LEU A 100 4.78 2.86 -14.99
CA LEU A 100 5.32 4.17 -14.61
C LEU A 100 6.04 4.09 -13.26
N VAL A 101 5.41 3.50 -12.24
CA VAL A 101 6.02 3.36 -10.91
C VAL A 101 7.24 2.45 -10.97
N GLN A 102 7.15 1.31 -11.67
CA GLN A 102 8.27 0.37 -11.84
C GLN A 102 9.46 1.03 -12.55
N ARG A 103 9.23 1.84 -13.60
CA ARG A 103 10.30 2.61 -14.26
C ARG A 103 10.97 3.60 -13.31
N ARG A 104 10.18 4.31 -12.49
CA ARG A 104 10.72 5.27 -11.52
C ARG A 104 11.53 4.58 -10.43
N LEU A 105 11.04 3.46 -9.89
CA LEU A 105 11.77 2.66 -8.91
C LEU A 105 13.07 2.11 -9.51
N LYS A 106 13.03 1.58 -10.74
CA LYS A 106 14.23 1.11 -11.44
C LYS A 106 15.24 2.23 -11.64
N PHE A 107 14.79 3.43 -12.03
CA PHE A 107 15.68 4.59 -12.17
C PHE A 107 16.33 4.96 -10.83
N LEU A 108 15.54 5.09 -9.76
CA LEU A 108 16.02 5.43 -8.42
C LEU A 108 17.03 4.39 -7.88
N GLN A 109 16.73 3.10 -8.08
CA GLN A 109 17.56 2.02 -7.58
C GLN A 109 18.86 1.83 -8.37
N ASN A 110 18.97 2.37 -9.59
CA ASN A 110 20.12 2.14 -10.46
C ASN A 110 20.84 3.46 -10.82
N PRO A 111 21.47 4.14 -9.85
CA PRO A 111 22.14 5.41 -10.08
C PRO A 111 23.34 5.25 -11.05
N PRO A 112 23.72 6.29 -11.81
CA PRO A 112 24.89 6.22 -12.70
C PRO A 112 26.23 5.98 -11.98
N SER A 113 26.34 6.42 -10.72
CA SER A 113 27.49 6.21 -9.85
C SER A 113 27.00 5.84 -8.45
N CYS A 114 27.26 4.60 -8.03
CA CYS A 114 26.83 4.12 -6.72
C CYS A 114 27.54 4.86 -5.57
N ASP A 115 28.82 5.21 -5.75
CA ASP A 115 29.62 5.88 -4.71
C ASP A 115 29.10 7.28 -4.37
N LYS A 116 28.53 7.97 -5.37
CA LYS A 116 27.97 9.32 -5.21
C LYS A 116 26.46 9.34 -4.94
N ALA A 117 25.81 8.18 -4.97
CA ALA A 117 24.38 8.10 -4.74
C ALA A 117 24.05 8.36 -3.27
N LYS A 118 22.97 9.08 -3.02
CA LYS A 118 22.37 9.15 -1.68
C LYS A 118 21.78 7.79 -1.36
N LYS A 119 22.15 7.19 -0.23
CA LYS A 119 21.72 5.83 0.13
C LYS A 119 20.92 5.83 1.42
N LEU A 120 19.88 5.00 1.43
CA LEU A 120 19.11 4.66 2.64
C LEU A 120 19.31 3.17 2.90
N VAL A 121 19.85 2.84 4.08
CA VAL A 121 20.11 1.45 4.47
C VAL A 121 18.95 0.93 5.29
N CYS A 122 18.45 -0.25 4.94
CA CYS A 122 17.35 -0.94 5.63
C CYS A 122 17.79 -2.34 6.03
N SER A 123 17.65 -2.69 7.31
CA SER A 123 17.94 -4.04 7.81
C SER A 123 16.72 -4.95 7.67
N LEU A 124 16.87 -6.09 7.00
CA LEU A 124 15.77 -7.03 6.80
C LEU A 124 15.43 -7.85 8.06
N ASN A 125 16.43 -8.08 8.92
CA ASN A 125 16.37 -9.09 9.98
C ASN A 125 15.68 -8.61 11.28
N LYS A 126 14.53 -7.95 11.13
CA LYS A 126 13.70 -7.53 12.26
C LYS A 126 13.15 -8.75 13.01
N LYS A 127 13.07 -8.67 14.35
CA LYS A 127 12.55 -9.75 15.23
C LYS A 127 11.03 -9.95 15.10
N CYS A 128 10.58 -10.46 13.96
CA CYS A 128 9.19 -10.82 13.67
C CYS A 128 9.12 -11.83 12.51
N GLY A 129 7.92 -12.28 12.14
CA GLY A 129 7.74 -13.20 11.02
C GLY A 129 7.98 -12.57 9.64
N TYR A 130 8.11 -13.42 8.61
CA TYR A 130 8.39 -13.06 7.22
C TYR A 130 7.55 -11.88 6.71
N GLY A 131 6.22 -11.96 6.83
CA GLY A 131 5.33 -10.90 6.34
C GLY A 131 5.57 -9.54 6.99
N CYS A 132 5.97 -9.51 8.27
CA CYS A 132 6.35 -8.28 8.97
C CYS A 132 7.67 -7.71 8.43
N GLN A 133 8.65 -8.56 8.11
CA GLN A 133 9.92 -8.15 7.51
C GLN A 133 9.74 -7.62 6.07
N ILE A 134 8.90 -8.27 5.26
CA ILE A 134 8.57 -7.78 3.90
C ILE A 134 7.84 -6.44 3.94
N HIS A 135 6.88 -6.27 4.85
CA HIS A 135 6.24 -4.96 5.05
C HIS A 135 7.24 -3.89 5.54
N HIS A 136 8.22 -4.27 6.36
CA HIS A 136 9.29 -3.35 6.74
C HIS A 136 10.13 -2.92 5.53
N LEU A 137 10.50 -3.86 4.66
CA LEU A 137 11.20 -3.56 3.40
C LEU A 137 10.37 -2.65 2.48
N ALA A 138 9.07 -2.92 2.33
CA ALA A 138 8.18 -2.06 1.56
C ALA A 138 8.10 -0.64 2.12
N TYR A 139 8.05 -0.50 3.46
CA TYR A 139 8.12 0.81 4.12
C TYR A 139 9.47 1.51 3.84
N CYS A 140 10.60 0.81 3.96
CA CYS A 140 11.91 1.36 3.62
C CYS A 140 11.96 1.85 2.16
N MET A 141 11.39 1.10 1.21
CA MET A 141 11.31 1.48 -0.19
C MET A 141 10.46 2.74 -0.42
N ILE A 142 9.33 2.87 0.27
CA ILE A 142 8.50 4.09 0.21
C ILE A 142 9.28 5.31 0.73
N MET A 143 10.01 5.15 1.84
CA MET A 143 10.84 6.21 2.40
C MET A 143 12.01 6.59 1.48
N ALA A 144 12.71 5.61 0.94
CA ALA A 144 13.78 5.81 -0.04
C ALA A 144 13.27 6.53 -1.29
N TYR A 145 12.11 6.13 -1.81
CA TYR A 145 11.45 6.78 -2.93
C TYR A 145 11.06 8.23 -2.65
N GLY A 146 10.43 8.49 -1.50
CA GLY A 146 10.02 9.85 -1.12
C GLY A 146 11.18 10.80 -0.81
N THR A 147 12.36 10.27 -0.47
CA THR A 147 13.56 11.04 -0.14
C THR A 147 14.61 11.02 -1.24
N GLU A 148 14.33 10.38 -2.38
CA GLU A 148 15.25 10.23 -3.51
C GLU A 148 16.60 9.56 -3.14
N HIS A 149 16.55 8.58 -2.24
CA HIS A 149 17.71 7.73 -1.90
C HIS A 149 17.62 6.38 -2.60
N THR A 150 18.75 5.85 -3.06
CA THR A 150 18.86 4.44 -3.46
C THR A 150 18.78 3.57 -2.20
N LEU A 151 17.84 2.62 -2.17
CA LEU A 151 17.68 1.69 -1.07
C LEU A 151 18.77 0.60 -1.13
N ILE A 152 19.51 0.47 -0.03
CA ILE A 152 20.46 -0.62 0.21
C ILE A 152 19.86 -1.57 1.25
N LEU A 153 19.75 -2.84 0.89
CA LEU A 153 19.19 -3.87 1.76
C LEU A 153 20.31 -4.62 2.49
N ASP A 154 20.33 -4.54 3.81
CA ASP A 154 21.16 -5.40 4.63
C ASP A 154 20.38 -6.68 4.99
N SER A 155 20.67 -7.75 4.24
CA SER A 155 20.00 -9.05 4.33
C SER A 155 20.89 -10.16 4.88
N LYS A 156 22.13 -9.86 5.32
CA LYS A 156 23.05 -10.89 5.84
C LYS A 156 22.49 -11.53 7.10
N GLU A 157 22.68 -12.84 7.24
CA GLU A 157 22.17 -13.63 8.38
C GLU A 157 20.65 -13.52 8.57
N TRP A 158 19.91 -13.32 7.47
CA TRP A 158 18.47 -13.26 7.52
C TRP A 158 17.88 -14.58 8.05
N SER A 159 16.97 -14.48 9.01
CA SER A 159 16.43 -15.64 9.75
C SER A 159 15.79 -16.72 8.88
N TYR A 160 15.37 -16.38 7.66
CA TYR A 160 14.75 -17.31 6.71
C TYR A 160 15.74 -17.90 5.71
N HIS A 161 16.80 -17.17 5.35
CA HIS A 161 17.83 -17.57 4.39
C HIS A 161 19.16 -16.93 4.79
N LYS A 162 20.14 -17.73 5.23
CA LYS A 162 21.39 -17.18 5.81
C LYS A 162 22.23 -16.40 4.80
N GLY A 163 22.23 -16.79 3.53
CA GLY A 163 22.88 -16.04 2.45
C GLY A 163 22.13 -14.79 2.01
N GLY A 164 20.95 -14.53 2.59
CA GLY A 164 20.23 -13.28 2.45
C GLY A 164 19.12 -13.30 1.40
N TRP A 165 18.72 -12.09 1.01
CA TRP A 165 17.58 -11.82 0.12
C TRP A 165 17.77 -12.47 -1.26
N GLU A 166 18.99 -12.45 -1.76
CA GLU A 166 19.37 -12.86 -3.10
C GLU A 166 19.34 -14.39 -3.31
N GLU A 167 19.19 -15.19 -2.25
CA GLU A 167 18.96 -16.64 -2.38
C GLU A 167 17.60 -16.97 -2.99
N VAL A 168 16.63 -16.05 -2.88
CA VAL A 168 15.23 -16.28 -3.28
C VAL A 168 14.67 -15.19 -4.18
N PHE A 169 15.23 -13.98 -4.16
CA PHE A 169 14.76 -12.83 -4.92
C PHE A 169 15.88 -12.16 -5.72
N GLN A 170 15.51 -11.35 -6.70
CA GLN A 170 16.48 -10.50 -7.40
C GLN A 170 16.98 -9.38 -6.48
N PRO A 171 18.24 -8.92 -6.64
CA PRO A 171 18.73 -7.77 -5.89
C PRO A 171 17.89 -6.53 -6.21
N LEU A 172 17.77 -5.61 -5.25
CA LEU A 172 16.96 -4.40 -5.41
C LEU A 172 17.57 -3.41 -6.42
N SER A 173 18.84 -3.57 -6.75
CA SER A 173 19.58 -2.77 -7.73
C SER A 173 20.49 -3.69 -8.55
N ASN A 174 20.70 -3.36 -9.83
CA ASN A 174 21.64 -4.08 -10.67
C ASN A 174 23.07 -3.53 -10.57
N ASN A 175 23.25 -2.30 -10.09
CA ASN A 175 24.54 -1.61 -10.11
C ASN A 175 24.90 -0.87 -8.80
N CYS A 176 24.04 -0.92 -7.78
CA CYS A 176 24.29 -0.27 -6.49
C CYS A 176 23.69 -1.07 -5.34
N THR A 177 24.42 -2.08 -4.89
CA THR A 177 24.05 -2.96 -3.77
C THR A 177 24.91 -2.71 -2.52
N ASP A 178 26.02 -1.99 -2.67
CA ASP A 178 26.96 -1.75 -1.59
C ASP A 178 26.64 -0.46 -0.84
N LYS A 179 26.63 -0.56 0.49
CA LYS A 179 26.49 0.60 1.37
C LYS A 179 27.65 1.59 1.23
N GLY A 180 28.83 1.12 0.84
CA GLY A 180 30.07 1.92 0.79
C GLY A 180 30.66 2.19 2.18
N ASP A 181 31.75 2.94 2.23
CA ASP A 181 32.51 3.23 3.45
C ASP A 181 32.12 4.54 4.15
N ALA A 182 31.07 5.22 3.66
CA ALA A 182 30.61 6.51 4.17
C ALA A 182 30.04 6.41 5.60
N HIS A 183 30.10 7.52 6.35
CA HIS A 183 29.44 7.63 7.65
C HIS A 183 27.91 7.65 7.50
N PHE A 184 27.23 6.78 8.25
CA PHE A 184 25.77 6.67 8.27
C PHE A 184 25.20 7.35 9.51
N THR A 185 24.15 8.15 9.34
CA THR A 185 23.37 8.74 10.42
C THR A 185 22.08 7.97 10.65
N LEU A 186 21.62 7.92 11.90
CA LEU A 186 20.35 7.28 12.23
C LEU A 186 19.20 8.18 11.77
N TRP A 187 18.20 7.60 11.15
CA TRP A 187 16.98 8.31 10.80
C TRP A 187 16.10 8.56 12.05
N PRO A 188 15.50 9.75 12.26
CA PRO A 188 15.54 10.97 11.46
C PRO A 188 16.41 12.06 12.13
N GLU A 189 17.71 11.85 12.31
CA GLU A 189 18.57 12.98 12.71
C GLU A 189 18.87 13.86 11.50
N ILE A 190 18.11 14.95 11.38
CA ILE A 190 18.38 16.05 10.45
C ILE A 190 19.52 16.88 11.06
N SER A 191 20.71 16.82 10.46
CA SER A 191 21.82 17.70 10.81
C SER A 191 21.47 19.15 10.43
N GLY A 192 21.17 20.00 11.43
CA GLY A 192 21.02 21.44 11.15
C GLY A 192 20.44 22.36 12.22
N THR A 193 19.83 21.89 13.31
CA THR A 193 19.36 22.81 14.36
C THR A 193 19.33 22.15 15.73
N SER A 194 20.03 22.77 16.70
CA SER A 194 19.65 22.72 18.11
C SER A 194 18.21 23.22 18.23
N ALA A 195 17.24 22.32 18.12
CA ALA A 195 15.84 22.60 18.40
C ALA A 195 15.37 21.58 19.43
N THR A 196 15.38 22.01 20.70
CA THR A 196 14.46 21.52 21.72
C THR A 196 13.06 21.49 21.11
N SER A 197 12.58 20.32 20.69
CA SER A 197 11.18 20.13 20.33
C SER A 197 10.65 18.84 20.93
N THR A 198 9.81 19.04 21.92
CA THR A 198 8.83 18.08 22.43
C THR A 198 7.89 17.73 21.28
N LEU A 199 8.26 16.74 20.48
CA LEU A 199 7.38 16.14 19.47
C LEU A 199 7.33 14.65 19.72
N ALA A 200 6.09 14.16 19.84
CA ALA A 200 5.70 12.85 20.30
C ALA A 200 6.61 11.74 19.75
N THR A 201 7.20 11.00 20.67
CA THR A 201 7.86 9.72 20.45
C THR A 201 6.89 8.74 19.79
N CYS A 202 6.85 8.71 18.46
CA CYS A 202 6.53 7.47 17.77
C CYS A 202 7.79 6.60 17.80
N LYS A 203 8.05 5.96 18.95
CA LYS A 203 8.97 4.83 19.03
C LYS A 203 8.33 3.66 18.28
N GLN A 204 8.36 3.70 16.96
CA GLN A 204 8.48 2.49 16.18
C GLN A 204 9.98 2.20 16.11
N GLY A 205 10.43 1.04 16.58
CA GLY A 205 11.81 0.60 16.43
C GLY A 205 12.16 0.52 14.94
N ILE A 206 12.78 1.59 14.45
CA ILE A 206 13.08 1.85 13.04
C ILE A 206 14.60 1.91 12.96
N ASP A 207 15.21 0.84 12.46
CA ASP A 207 16.64 0.78 12.15
C ASP A 207 16.85 1.26 10.71
N LEU A 208 16.57 2.55 10.46
CA LEU A 208 16.82 3.22 9.18
C LEU A 208 18.04 4.12 9.31
N TYR A 209 18.93 4.09 8.31
CA TYR A 209 20.13 4.93 8.27
C TYR A 209 20.28 5.64 6.92
N THR A 210 20.85 6.85 6.93
CA THR A 210 21.11 7.66 5.73
C THR A 210 22.58 8.05 5.60
N THR A 211 23.08 8.22 4.37
CA THR A 211 24.44 8.72 4.09
C THR A 211 24.50 10.26 4.11
N CYS A 212 25.52 10.83 4.73
CA CYS A 212 25.82 12.27 4.62
C CYS A 212 26.68 12.56 3.37
N PRO A 213 26.43 13.65 2.62
CA PRO A 213 27.41 14.19 1.69
C PRO A 213 28.59 14.78 2.48
N GLU A 214 29.82 14.51 2.05
CA GLU A 214 30.98 15.33 2.47
C GLU A 214 30.94 16.65 1.69
N ASP A 215 31.19 17.77 2.38
CA ASP A 215 31.27 19.13 1.82
C ASP A 215 32.50 19.32 0.91
#